data_AF-A0A062I7H2-F1
#
_entry.id   AF-A0A062I7H2-F1
#
_cell.length_a   1.000
_cell.length_b   1.000
_cell.length_c   1.000
_cell.angle_alpha   90.00
_cell.angle_beta   90.00
_cell.angle_gamma   90.00
#
_symmetry.space_group_name_H-M   'P 1'
#
loop_
_entity.id
_entity.type
_entity.pdbx_description
1 polymer ?
#
loop_
_entity_poly.entity_id
_entity_poly.type
_entity_poly.pdbx_seq_one_letter_code
_entity_poly.pdbx_strand_id
1 'polypeptide(L)'
;MNLEKRLEIYKAEYYFQIDFKEKLYARMAIYAVLITGCITANITMFDTLILNSEMLLTFFIFLWEVMIVLLIFTLYGFYCLSHIKLDSWTNTSSDMENYRNVLENHYIQHSQTTIQDPNFETEKQEYVNDQYTLYLVEQYSQCATVIRDNNIYRQRWLLKIMSCTYALLILTGILGCIYLIVKI
;
A
#
# COMPACT_ATOMS: atom_id res chain seq x y z
N MET A 1 -19.85 -29.47 -5.43
CA MET A 1 -18.95 -28.65 -4.58
C MET A 1 -19.76 -28.21 -3.37
N ASN A 2 -19.33 -28.58 -2.16
CA ASN A 2 -20.08 -28.36 -0.91
C ASN A 2 -20.20 -26.85 -0.59
N LEU A 3 -21.30 -26.42 0.02
CA LEU A 3 -21.60 -25.00 0.29
C LEU A 3 -20.59 -24.40 1.27
N GLU A 4 -20.25 -25.12 2.33
CA GLU A 4 -19.23 -24.74 3.31
C GLU A 4 -17.89 -24.49 2.65
N LYS A 5 -17.47 -25.40 1.76
CA LYS A 5 -16.22 -25.28 1.01
C LYS A 5 -16.20 -24.05 0.08
N ARG A 6 -17.35 -23.61 -0.45
CA ARG A 6 -17.46 -22.36 -1.23
C ARG A 6 -17.26 -21.13 -0.34
N LEU A 7 -17.86 -21.18 0.85
CA LEU A 7 -17.82 -20.09 1.81
C LEU A 7 -16.42 -19.86 2.36
N GLU A 8 -15.68 -20.93 2.63
CA GLU A 8 -14.26 -20.88 2.98
C GLU A 8 -13.40 -20.25 1.88
N ILE A 9 -13.67 -20.59 0.60
CA ILE A 9 -12.94 -20.02 -0.54
C ILE A 9 -13.19 -18.50 -0.64
N TYR A 10 -14.44 -18.04 -0.52
CA TYR A 10 -14.77 -16.61 -0.60
C TYR A 10 -14.14 -15.81 0.55
N LYS A 11 -14.14 -16.38 1.75
CA LYS A 11 -13.47 -15.79 2.92
C LYS A 11 -11.96 -15.67 2.69
N ALA A 12 -11.32 -16.74 2.23
CA ALA A 12 -9.89 -16.74 1.94
C ALA A 12 -9.53 -15.74 0.84
N GLU A 13 -10.36 -15.64 -0.21
CA GLU A 13 -10.14 -14.69 -1.30
C GLU A 13 -10.30 -13.24 -0.84
N TYR A 14 -11.27 -12.93 0.01
CA TYR A 14 -11.42 -11.58 0.58
C TYR A 14 -10.24 -11.18 1.47
N TYR A 15 -9.75 -12.08 2.32
CA TYR A 15 -8.54 -11.81 3.12
C TYR A 15 -7.31 -11.55 2.26
N PHE A 16 -7.16 -12.28 1.16
CA PHE A 16 -6.10 -12.02 0.21
C PHE A 16 -6.19 -10.59 -0.36
N GLN A 17 -7.39 -10.06 -0.60
CA GLN A 17 -7.56 -8.69 -1.08
C GLN A 17 -7.14 -7.64 -0.06
N ILE A 18 -7.45 -7.85 1.23
CA ILE A 18 -7.04 -6.97 2.32
C ILE A 18 -5.51 -6.95 2.43
N ASP A 19 -4.88 -8.12 2.49
CA ASP A 19 -3.42 -8.26 2.59
C ASP A 19 -2.71 -7.66 1.36
N PHE A 20 -3.27 -7.84 0.16
CA PHE A 20 -2.74 -7.22 -1.05
C PHE A 20 -2.80 -5.70 -1.00
N LYS A 21 -3.92 -5.11 -0.55
CA LYS A 21 -4.10 -3.66 -0.38
C LYS A 21 -3.06 -3.10 0.59
N GLU A 22 -2.89 -3.72 1.75
CA GLU A 22 -1.92 -3.28 2.77
C GLU A 22 -0.47 -3.36 2.27
N LYS A 23 -0.10 -4.48 1.62
CA LYS A 23 1.23 -4.65 1.00
C LYS A 23 1.49 -3.61 -0.08
N LEU A 24 0.47 -3.21 -0.82
CA LEU A 24 0.61 -2.18 -1.85
C LEU A 24 0.93 -0.81 -1.26
N TYR A 25 0.23 -0.41 -0.20
CA TYR A 25 0.53 0.85 0.50
C TYR A 25 1.89 0.83 1.20
N ALA A 26 2.27 -0.31 1.80
CA ALA A 26 3.60 -0.46 2.39
C ALA A 26 4.70 -0.23 1.34
N ARG A 27 4.54 -0.78 0.13
CA ARG A 27 5.47 -0.55 -0.99
C ARG A 27 5.47 0.91 -1.44
N MET A 28 4.30 1.54 -1.54
CA MET A 28 4.19 2.97 -1.88
C MET A 28 4.94 3.85 -0.87
N ALA A 29 4.82 3.56 0.43
CA ALA A 29 5.55 4.27 1.48
C ALA A 29 7.07 4.11 1.34
N ILE A 30 7.55 2.90 1.06
CA ILE A 30 8.98 2.65 0.79
C ILE A 30 9.48 3.52 -0.38
N TYR A 31 8.76 3.54 -1.50
CA TYR A 31 9.15 4.35 -2.66
C TYR A 31 9.14 5.86 -2.33
N ALA A 32 8.16 6.34 -1.56
CA ALA A 32 8.11 7.74 -1.13
C ALA A 32 9.33 8.14 -0.27
N VAL A 33 9.77 7.25 0.63
CA VAL A 33 10.98 7.47 1.43
C VAL A 33 12.24 7.52 0.54
N LEU A 34 12.37 6.59 -0.41
CA LEU A 34 13.50 6.56 -1.34
C LEU A 34 13.57 7.82 -2.21
N ILE A 35 12.43 8.30 -2.72
CA ILE A 35 12.35 9.53 -3.52
C ILE A 35 12.75 10.74 -2.68
N THR A 36 12.24 10.83 -1.46
CA THR A 36 12.63 11.90 -0.52
C THR A 36 14.15 11.89 -0.30
N GLY A 37 14.73 10.72 -0.07
CA GLY A 37 16.19 10.56 0.04
C GLY A 37 16.95 11.02 -1.20
N CYS A 38 16.44 10.70 -2.41
CA CYS A 38 17.05 11.15 -3.66
C CYS A 38 16.99 12.67 -3.81
N ILE A 39 15.85 13.30 -3.48
CA ILE A 39 15.69 14.76 -3.53
C ILE A 39 16.68 15.42 -2.56
N THR A 40 16.71 14.98 -1.31
CA THR A 40 17.61 15.53 -0.28
C THR A 40 19.07 15.41 -0.67
N ALA A 41 19.48 14.25 -1.20
CA ALA A 41 20.85 14.03 -1.67
C ALA A 41 21.21 14.99 -2.81
N ASN A 42 20.34 15.16 -3.81
CA ASN A 42 20.59 16.08 -4.93
C ASN A 42 20.69 17.54 -4.47
N ILE A 43 19.84 17.98 -3.54
CA ILE A 43 19.93 19.32 -2.94
C ILE A 43 21.28 19.50 -2.23
N THR A 44 21.73 18.50 -1.48
CA THR A 44 22.98 18.57 -0.72
C THR A 44 24.21 18.61 -1.63
N MET A 45 24.16 17.93 -2.78
CA MET A 45 25.26 17.90 -3.75
C MET A 45 25.29 19.14 -4.67
N PHE A 46 24.17 19.85 -4.79
CA PHE A 46 23.96 20.92 -5.77
C PHE A 46 25.07 21.98 -5.76
N ASP A 47 25.34 22.57 -4.59
CA ASP A 47 26.31 23.67 -4.43
C ASP A 47 27.74 23.25 -4.81
N THR A 48 28.10 21.99 -4.59
CA THR A 48 29.44 21.48 -4.93
C THR A 48 29.54 21.12 -6.41
N LEU A 49 28.48 20.54 -6.98
CA LEU A 49 28.49 20.10 -8.37
C LEU A 49 28.42 21.29 -9.34
N ILE A 50 27.75 22.38 -8.98
CA ILE A 50 27.60 23.57 -9.83
C ILE A 50 28.90 24.35 -10.05
N LEU A 51 29.86 24.24 -9.13
CA LEU A 51 31.16 24.94 -9.18
C LEU A 51 32.21 24.25 -10.08
N ASN A 52 31.84 23.16 -10.76
CA ASN A 52 32.75 22.44 -11.65
C ASN A 52 32.94 23.13 -13.01
N SER A 53 33.90 22.63 -13.80
CA SER A 53 34.15 23.09 -15.17
C SER A 53 32.87 23.08 -16.04
N GLU A 54 32.78 23.98 -17.01
CA GLU A 54 31.60 24.16 -17.89
C GLU A 54 31.12 22.87 -18.57
N MET A 55 32.05 21.99 -18.96
CA MET A 55 31.72 20.70 -19.60
C MET A 55 31.05 19.72 -18.63
N LEU A 56 31.51 19.66 -17.38
CA LEU A 56 30.91 18.82 -16.33
C LEU A 56 29.57 19.41 -15.85
N LEU A 57 29.47 20.74 -15.78
CA LEU A 57 28.24 21.42 -15.42
C LEU A 57 27.11 21.10 -16.40
N THR A 58 27.39 21.13 -17.71
CA THR A 58 26.41 20.78 -18.76
C THR A 58 25.90 19.34 -18.59
N PHE A 59 26.80 18.42 -18.25
CA PHE A 59 26.44 17.03 -17.96
C PHE A 59 25.55 16.88 -16.73
N PHE A 60 25.85 17.59 -15.63
CA PHE A 60 25.04 17.54 -14.41
C PHE A 60 23.63 18.13 -14.61
N ILE A 61 23.52 19.23 -15.35
CA ILE A 61 22.23 19.84 -15.70
C ILE A 61 21.37 18.85 -16.48
N PHE A 62 21.93 18.20 -17.49
CA PHE A 62 21.22 17.17 -18.27
C PHE A 62 20.72 16.02 -17.37
N LEU A 63 21.56 15.53 -16.45
CA LEU A 63 21.14 14.48 -15.52
C LEU A 63 20.01 14.93 -14.59
N TRP A 64 20.05 16.16 -14.07
CA TRP A 64 18.97 16.71 -13.26
C TRP A 64 17.67 16.89 -14.03
N GLU A 65 17.71 17.29 -15.30
CA GLU A 65 16.51 17.35 -16.14
C GLU A 65 15.85 15.97 -16.31
N VAL A 66 16.66 14.94 -16.60
CA VAL A 66 16.17 13.55 -16.68
C VAL A 66 15.55 13.10 -15.36
N MET A 67 16.17 13.44 -14.23
CA MET A 67 15.62 13.15 -12.90
C MET A 67 14.30 13.88 -12.64
N ILE A 68 14.17 15.15 -13.02
CA ILE A 68 12.93 15.92 -12.87
C ILE A 68 11.80 15.25 -13.65
N VAL A 69 12.06 14.82 -14.89
CA VAL A 69 11.08 14.11 -15.71
C VAL A 69 10.65 12.80 -15.03
N LEU A 70 11.60 12.00 -14.53
CA LEU A 70 11.30 10.76 -13.80
C LEU A 70 10.50 11.03 -12.52
N LEU A 71 10.81 12.11 -11.80
CA LEU A 71 10.08 12.51 -10.60
C LEU A 71 8.62 12.86 -10.92
N ILE A 72 8.38 13.63 -11.99
CA ILE A 72 7.02 13.96 -12.44
C ILE A 72 6.23 12.69 -12.76
N PHE A 73 6.81 11.75 -13.52
CA PHE A 73 6.16 10.47 -13.81
C PHE A 73 5.84 9.67 -12.54
N THR A 74 6.73 9.71 -11.56
CA THR A 74 6.56 8.98 -10.30
C THR A 74 5.43 9.60 -9.47
N LEU A 75 5.39 10.93 -9.35
CA LEU A 75 4.31 11.66 -8.67
C LEU A 75 2.95 11.46 -9.36
N TYR A 76 2.93 11.48 -10.69
CA TYR A 76 1.72 11.17 -11.46
C TYR A 76 1.24 9.73 -11.19
N GLY A 77 2.17 8.76 -11.11
CA GLY A 77 1.85 7.39 -10.73
C GLY A 77 1.22 7.29 -9.34
N PHE A 78 1.77 7.99 -8.34
CA PHE A 78 1.19 8.05 -7.00
C PHE A 78 -0.23 8.63 -7.00
N TYR A 79 -0.43 9.72 -7.75
CA TYR A 79 -1.75 10.33 -7.93
C TYR A 79 -2.75 9.35 -8.57
N CYS A 80 -2.35 8.65 -9.63
CA CYS A 80 -3.20 7.64 -10.27
C CYS A 80 -3.57 6.49 -9.34
N LEU A 81 -2.70 6.09 -8.41
CA LEU A 81 -2.99 5.05 -7.42
C LEU A 81 -3.93 5.54 -6.31
N SER A 82 -3.73 6.76 -5.80
CA SER A 82 -4.50 7.30 -4.67
C SER A 82 -5.91 7.77 -5.04
N HIS A 83 -6.19 8.02 -6.33
CA HIS A 83 -7.52 8.40 -6.82
C HIS A 83 -8.38 7.25 -7.34
N ILE A 84 -7.97 6.01 -7.13
CA ILE A 84 -8.82 4.86 -7.43
C ILE A 84 -9.95 4.81 -6.40
N LYS A 85 -11.16 5.21 -6.80
CA LYS A 85 -12.41 5.29 -6.00
C LYS A 85 -12.81 4.01 -5.24
N LEU A 86 -12.08 2.92 -5.43
CA LEU A 86 -12.46 1.56 -5.03
C LEU A 86 -11.77 1.09 -3.75
N ASP A 87 -10.92 1.94 -3.14
CA ASP A 87 -10.37 1.68 -1.80
C ASP A 87 -11.42 1.65 -0.69
N SER A 88 -12.57 2.31 -0.88
CA SER A 88 -13.66 2.30 0.08
C SER A 88 -14.43 0.99 0.12
N TRP A 89 -14.24 0.10 -0.86
CA TRP A 89 -14.99 -1.15 -0.96
C TRP A 89 -14.29 -2.30 -0.25
N THR A 90 -12.98 -2.19 0.01
CA THR A 90 -12.22 -3.18 0.77
C THR A 90 -11.87 -2.62 2.13
N ASN A 91 -12.41 -3.23 3.18
CA ASN A 91 -12.07 -2.87 4.56
C ASN A 91 -10.59 -3.09 4.85
N THR A 92 -10.05 -2.35 5.81
CA THR A 92 -8.70 -2.61 6.34
C THR A 92 -8.75 -3.67 7.44
N SER A 93 -7.61 -4.28 7.77
CA SER A 93 -7.57 -5.23 8.89
C SER A 93 -8.05 -4.61 10.20
N SER A 94 -7.80 -3.32 10.44
CA SER A 94 -8.31 -2.62 11.64
C SER A 94 -9.82 -2.46 11.63
N ASP A 95 -10.44 -2.21 10.47
CA ASP A 95 -11.90 -2.10 10.36
C ASP A 95 -12.57 -3.44 10.68
N MET A 96 -11.97 -4.54 10.23
CA MET A 96 -12.44 -5.89 10.50
C MET A 96 -12.36 -6.25 11.99
N GLU A 97 -11.27 -5.86 12.66
CA GLU A 97 -11.09 -6.07 14.10
C GLU A 97 -12.05 -5.21 14.93
N ASN A 98 -12.23 -3.94 14.53
CA ASN A 98 -13.22 -3.06 15.15
C ASN A 98 -14.64 -3.63 15.02
N TYR A 99 -14.98 -4.21 13.86
CA TYR A 99 -16.28 -4.84 13.68
C TYR A 99 -16.47 -6.07 14.57
N ARG A 100 -15.42 -6.90 14.77
CA ARG A 100 -15.44 -7.99 15.76
C ARG A 100 -15.70 -7.48 17.18
N ASN A 101 -15.01 -6.41 17.59
CA ASN A 101 -15.21 -5.79 18.90
C ASN A 101 -16.64 -5.24 19.06
N VAL A 102 -17.23 -4.70 17.99
CA VAL A 102 -18.64 -4.26 18.00
C VAL A 102 -19.59 -5.44 18.17
N LEU A 103 -19.35 -6.56 17.48
CA LEU A 103 -20.17 -7.78 17.61
C LEU A 103 -20.07 -8.39 19.02
N GLU A 104 -18.86 -8.43 19.58
CA GLU A 104 -18.64 -8.90 20.95
C GLU A 104 -19.40 -8.04 21.97
N ASN A 105 -19.27 -6.71 21.86
CA ASN A 105 -19.99 -5.79 22.72
C ASN A 105 -21.51 -5.86 22.54
N HIS A 106 -21.98 -6.05 21.31
CA HIS A 106 -23.39 -6.24 21.02
C HIS A 106 -23.94 -7.49 21.72
N TYR A 107 -23.22 -8.62 21.63
CA TYR A 107 -23.59 -9.85 22.32
C TYR A 107 -23.60 -9.67 23.84
N ILE A 108 -22.56 -9.04 24.42
CA ILE A 108 -22.49 -8.79 25.87
C ILE A 108 -23.66 -7.93 26.35
N GLN A 109 -24.10 -6.94 25.55
CA GLN A 109 -25.17 -6.02 25.93
C GLN A 109 -26.58 -6.58 25.77
N HIS A 110 -26.78 -7.55 24.86
CA HIS A 110 -28.12 -8.01 24.46
C HIS A 110 -28.34 -9.51 24.66
N SER A 111 -27.33 -10.27 25.06
CA SER A 111 -27.48 -11.70 25.35
C SER A 111 -28.31 -11.93 26.60
N GLN A 112 -29.10 -13.01 26.57
CA GLN A 112 -29.83 -13.51 27.73
C GLN A 112 -28.93 -14.39 28.62
N THR A 113 -27.80 -14.86 28.08
CA THR A 113 -26.79 -15.66 28.76
C THR A 113 -25.97 -14.77 29.71
N THR A 114 -25.88 -15.14 30.98
CA THR A 114 -25.13 -14.34 31.96
C THR A 114 -23.63 -14.61 31.82
N ILE A 115 -22.78 -13.59 32.02
CA ILE A 115 -21.29 -13.69 31.92
C ILE A 115 -20.70 -14.80 32.82
N GLN A 116 -21.43 -15.20 33.87
CA GLN A 116 -21.04 -16.26 34.81
C GLN A 116 -21.35 -17.68 34.31
N ASP A 117 -22.04 -17.83 33.19
CA ASP A 117 -22.34 -19.13 32.60
C ASP A 117 -21.07 -19.75 32.00
N PRO A 118 -20.72 -21.02 32.32
CA PRO A 118 -19.56 -21.69 31.74
C PRO A 118 -19.59 -21.77 30.20
N ASN A 119 -20.76 -21.68 29.56
CA ASN A 119 -20.89 -21.71 28.11
C ASN A 119 -20.88 -20.33 27.45
N PHE A 120 -20.89 -19.24 28.24
CA PHE A 120 -21.01 -17.87 27.74
C PHE A 120 -19.95 -17.52 26.69
N GLU A 121 -18.68 -17.88 26.95
CA GLU A 121 -17.58 -17.58 26.03
C GLU A 121 -17.69 -18.37 24.72
N THR A 122 -18.15 -19.63 24.80
CA THR A 122 -18.33 -20.49 23.62
C THR A 122 -19.47 -19.97 22.74
N GLU A 123 -20.62 -19.64 23.33
CA GLU A 123 -21.77 -19.08 22.61
C GLU A 123 -21.47 -17.69 22.02
N LYS A 124 -20.75 -16.84 22.77
CA LYS A 124 -20.29 -15.54 22.28
C LYS A 124 -19.40 -15.70 21.04
N GLN A 125 -18.44 -16.62 21.07
CA GLN A 125 -17.55 -16.86 19.94
C GLN A 125 -18.29 -17.43 18.72
N GLU A 126 -19.27 -18.31 18.93
CA GLU A 126 -20.11 -18.87 17.85
C GLU A 126 -20.92 -17.75 17.18
N TYR A 127 -21.63 -16.92 17.97
CA TYR A 127 -22.37 -15.76 17.47
C TYR A 127 -21.47 -14.79 16.69
N VAL A 128 -20.32 -14.41 17.25
CA VAL A 128 -19.38 -13.50 16.60
C VAL A 128 -18.88 -14.08 15.29
N ASN A 129 -18.53 -15.37 15.26
CA ASN A 129 -18.03 -16.03 14.06
C ASN A 129 -19.11 -16.11 12.96
N ASP A 130 -20.36 -16.38 13.30
CA ASP A 130 -21.45 -16.46 12.34
C ASP A 130 -21.77 -15.10 11.72
N GLN A 131 -21.96 -14.08 12.54
CA GLN A 131 -22.22 -12.71 12.07
C GLN A 131 -21.05 -12.16 11.26
N TYR A 132 -19.84 -12.40 11.72
CA TYR A 132 -18.64 -11.99 11.00
C TYR A 132 -18.47 -12.73 9.66
N THR A 133 -18.88 -13.99 9.59
CA THR A 133 -18.85 -14.77 8.35
C THR A 133 -19.88 -14.26 7.35
N LEU A 134 -21.09 -13.90 7.78
CA LEU A 134 -22.09 -13.26 6.92
C LEU A 134 -21.58 -11.92 6.37
N TYR A 135 -21.02 -11.09 7.23
CA TYR A 135 -20.40 -9.83 6.84
C TYR A 135 -19.29 -10.02 5.79
N LEU A 136 -18.39 -10.99 5.99
CA LEU A 136 -17.33 -11.32 5.04
C LEU A 136 -17.87 -11.73 3.66
N VAL A 137 -18.94 -12.52 3.62
CA VAL A 137 -19.57 -12.94 2.37
C VAL A 137 -20.24 -11.76 1.66
N GLU A 138 -20.90 -10.87 2.40
CA GLU A 138 -21.50 -9.67 1.84
C GLU A 138 -20.43 -8.76 1.22
N GLN A 139 -19.34 -8.50 1.96
CA GLN A 139 -18.21 -7.72 1.47
C GLN A 139 -17.57 -8.34 0.22
N TYR A 140 -17.35 -9.67 0.23
CA TYR A 140 -16.86 -10.38 -0.95
C TYR A 140 -17.79 -10.20 -2.15
N SER A 141 -19.12 -10.32 -1.96
CA SER A 141 -20.10 -10.18 -3.05
C SER A 141 -20.07 -8.78 -3.69
N GLN A 142 -19.84 -7.74 -2.89
CA GLN A 142 -19.72 -6.36 -3.35
C GLN A 142 -18.39 -6.10 -4.08
N CYS A 143 -17.38 -6.91 -3.79
CA CYS A 143 -16.00 -6.68 -4.19
C CYS A 143 -15.50 -7.54 -5.37
N ALA A 144 -16.01 -8.77 -5.50
CA ALA A 144 -15.37 -9.83 -6.30
C ALA A 144 -15.14 -9.45 -7.77
N THR A 145 -16.08 -8.76 -8.41
CA THR A 145 -15.98 -8.37 -9.82
C THR A 145 -15.10 -7.14 -10.05
N VAL A 146 -15.02 -6.23 -9.08
CA VAL A 146 -14.35 -4.94 -9.27
C VAL A 146 -12.91 -4.94 -8.75
N ILE A 147 -12.59 -5.80 -7.76
CA ILE A 147 -11.26 -5.86 -7.17
C ILE A 147 -10.21 -6.46 -8.11
N ARG A 148 -10.54 -7.48 -8.92
CA ARG A 148 -9.53 -8.16 -9.74
C ARG A 148 -8.86 -7.22 -10.74
N ASP A 149 -9.65 -6.46 -11.50
CA ASP A 149 -9.14 -5.55 -12.52
C ASP A 149 -8.44 -4.34 -11.91
N ASN A 150 -8.93 -3.87 -10.76
CA ASN A 150 -8.26 -2.83 -9.97
C ASN A 150 -6.88 -3.27 -9.49
N ASN A 151 -6.74 -4.50 -9.00
CA ASN A 151 -5.46 -4.98 -8.49
C ASN A 151 -4.44 -5.12 -9.61
N ILE A 152 -4.87 -5.60 -10.79
CA ILE A 152 -4.01 -5.64 -11.97
C ILE A 152 -3.59 -4.21 -12.38
N TYR A 153 -4.53 -3.26 -12.39
CA TYR A 153 -4.24 -1.87 -12.69
C TYR A 153 -3.26 -1.25 -11.68
N ARG A 154 -3.50 -1.46 -10.39
CA ARG A 154 -2.64 -0.99 -9.29
C ARG A 154 -1.25 -1.58 -9.38
N GLN A 155 -1.13 -2.89 -9.62
CA GLN A 155 0.17 -3.55 -9.76
C GLN A 155 0.95 -3.02 -10.97
N ARG A 156 0.28 -2.76 -12.10
CA ARG A 156 0.92 -2.16 -13.28
C ARG A 156 1.46 -0.76 -12.98
N TRP A 157 0.70 0.08 -12.28
CA TRP A 157 1.17 1.40 -11.87
C TRP A 157 2.29 1.33 -10.83
N LEU A 158 2.19 0.43 -9.87
CA LEU A 158 3.23 0.21 -8.87
C LEU A 158 4.56 -0.21 -9.53
N LEU A 159 4.51 -1.08 -10.54
CA LEU A 159 5.70 -1.47 -11.32
C LEU A 159 6.32 -0.29 -12.08
N LYS A 160 5.50 0.62 -12.61
CA LYS A 160 5.99 1.86 -13.25
C LYS A 160 6.67 2.77 -12.22
N ILE A 161 6.03 3.00 -11.08
CA ILE A 161 6.59 3.80 -9.96
C ILE A 161 7.91 3.19 -9.49
N MET A 162 7.94 1.87 -9.28
CA MET A 162 9.14 1.12 -8.91
C MET A 162 10.28 1.35 -9.90
N SER A 163 10.00 1.21 -11.20
CA SER A 163 10.99 1.40 -12.27
C SER A 163 11.54 2.84 -12.27
N CYS A 164 10.67 3.85 -12.18
CA CYS A 164 11.09 5.25 -12.12
C CYS A 164 11.88 5.57 -10.85
N THR A 165 11.46 5.03 -9.70
CA THR A 165 12.13 5.22 -8.41
C THR A 165 13.54 4.63 -8.42
N TYR A 166 13.72 3.43 -8.97
CA TYR A 166 15.06 2.85 -9.10
C TYR A 166 15.94 3.61 -10.09
N ALA A 167 15.38 4.09 -11.21
CA ALA A 167 16.13 4.93 -12.13
C ALA A 167 16.61 6.23 -11.44
N LEU A 168 15.75 6.89 -10.66
CA LEU A 168 16.13 8.05 -9.84
C LEU A 168 17.25 7.72 -8.86
N LEU A 169 17.17 6.58 -8.18
CA LEU A 169 18.16 6.14 -7.21
C LEU A 169 19.51 5.86 -7.86
N ILE A 170 19.54 5.20 -9.02
CA ILE A 170 20.77 4.93 -9.78
C ILE A 170 21.40 6.24 -10.24
N LEU A 171 20.62 7.15 -10.84
CA LEU A 171 21.13 8.44 -11.29
C LEU A 171 21.67 9.27 -10.11
N THR A 172 20.99 9.22 -8.95
CA THR A 172 21.45 9.91 -7.74
C THR A 172 22.72 9.27 -7.20
N GLY A 173 22.85 7.95 -7.26
CA GLY A 173 24.07 7.24 -6.93
C GLY A 173 25.25 7.63 -7.81
N ILE A 174 25.04 7.75 -9.13
CA ILE A 174 26.06 8.22 -10.08
C ILE A 174 26.54 9.63 -9.71
N LEU A 175 25.62 10.57 -9.50
CA LEU A 175 25.96 11.92 -9.05
C LEU A 175 26.67 11.90 -7.69
N GLY A 176 26.27 11.03 -6.77
CA GLY A 176 26.91 10.82 -5.48
C GLY A 176 28.36 10.36 -5.58
N CYS A 177 28.65 9.39 -6.45
CA CYS A 177 30.01 8.94 -6.70
C CYS A 177 30.88 10.05 -7.29
N ILE A 178 30.35 10.81 -8.25
CA ILE A 178 31.07 11.94 -8.86
C ILE A 178 31.31 13.04 -7.83
N TYR A 179 30.30 13.38 -7.02
CA TYR A 179 30.42 14.33 -5.92
C TYR A 179 31.55 13.95 -4.95
N LEU A 180 31.66 12.67 -4.58
CA LEU A 180 32.74 12.20 -3.70
C LEU A 180 34.11 12.34 -4.36
N ILE A 181 34.23 12.07 -5.66
CA ILE A 181 35.49 12.25 -6.41
C ILE A 181 35.89 13.72 -6.50
N VAL A 182 34.93 14.61 -6.77
CA VAL A 182 35.17 16.06 -6.89
C VAL A 182 35.53 16.69 -5.55
N LYS A 183 35.03 16.14 -4.44
CA LYS A 183 35.26 16.66 -3.09
C LYS A 183 36.62 16.27 -2.49
N ILE A 184 37.24 15.20 -2.99
CA ILE A 184 38.58 14.73 -2.59
C ILE A 184 39.64 15.55 -3.30
#